data_AF-A0A7C3VPM1-F1
#
_entry.id   AF-A0A7C3VPM1-F1
#
_cell.length_a   1.000
_cell.length_b   1.000
_cell.length_c   1.000
_cell.angle_alpha   90.00
_cell.angle_beta   90.00
_cell.angle_gamma   90.00
#
_symmetry.space_group_name_H-M   'P 1'
#
loop_
_entity.id
_entity.type
_entity.pdbx_description
1 polymer ?
#
loop_
_entity_poly.entity_id
_entity_poly.type
_entity_poly.pdbx_seq_one_letter_code
_entity_poly.pdbx_strand_id
1 'polypeptide(L)'
;MNITLTLDMEQLVKSQLQTGKYATVEQVIAEALLLLEANNRRQAMSQKVKNLFDKTQAIPGVQEITESEIVAEIDAYRSGE
;
A
#
# COMPACT_ATOMS: atom_id res chain seq x y z
N MET A 1 24.24 -0.26 18.25
CA MET A 1 23.05 -0.67 19.04
C MET A 1 23.09 -2.18 19.15
N ASN A 2 22.95 -2.72 20.36
CA ASN A 2 22.93 -4.16 20.58
C ASN A 2 21.49 -4.61 20.84
N ILE A 3 21.05 -5.63 20.12
CA ILE A 3 19.71 -6.21 20.25
C ILE A 3 19.85 -7.70 20.56
N THR A 4 19.01 -8.20 21.46
CA THR A 4 18.92 -9.63 21.76
C THR A 4 17.70 -10.19 21.05
N LEU A 5 17.88 -11.23 20.24
CA LEU A 5 16.79 -11.89 19.55
C LEU A 5 16.14 -12.94 20.46
N THR A 6 14.85 -13.20 20.25
CA THR A 6 14.21 -14.38 20.83
C THR A 6 14.65 -15.64 20.09
N LEU A 7 14.50 -16.81 20.71
CA LEU A 7 14.84 -18.08 20.08
C LEU A 7 14.16 -18.25 18.71
N ASP A 8 12.88 -17.90 18.59
CA ASP A 8 12.13 -18.00 17.34
C ASP A 8 12.68 -17.09 16.24
N MET A 9 13.07 -15.86 16.60
CA MET A 9 13.69 -14.92 15.65
C MET A 9 15.08 -15.41 15.21
N GLU A 10 15.87 -15.98 16.11
CA GLU A 10 17.16 -16.58 15.75
C GLU A 10 16.99 -17.74 14.77
N GLN A 11 16.03 -18.63 15.01
CA GLN A 11 15.75 -19.75 14.10
C GLN A 11 15.28 -19.25 12.74
N LEU A 12 14.43 -18.21 12.71
CA LEU A 12 14.00 -17.61 11.47
C LEU A 12 15.17 -17.02 10.69
N VAL A 13 16.05 -16.24 11.34
CA VAL A 13 17.26 -15.70 10.70
C VAL A 13 18.16 -16.82 10.18
N LYS A 14 18.40 -17.87 10.97
CA LYS A 14 19.18 -19.05 10.54
C LYS A 14 18.58 -19.70 9.28
N SER A 15 17.26 -19.86 9.23
CA SER A 15 16.57 -20.41 8.06
C SER A 15 16.78 -19.54 6.81
N GLN A 16 16.78 -18.21 6.95
CA GLN A 16 17.02 -17.29 5.84
C GLN A 16 18.47 -17.37 5.33
N LEU A 17 19.44 -17.52 6.22
CA LEU A 17 20.85 -17.72 5.84
C LEU A 17 21.06 -19.05 5.10
N GLN A 18 20.38 -20.11 5.54
CA GLN A 18 20.45 -21.43 4.91
C GLN A 18 19.92 -21.44 3.47
N THR A 19 19.07 -20.48 3.08
CA THR A 19 18.63 -20.35 1.68
C THR A 19 19.76 -19.91 0.74
N GLY A 20 20.86 -19.38 1.27
CA GLY A 20 21.94 -18.77 0.49
C GLY A 20 21.61 -17.39 -0.09
N LYS A 21 20.37 -16.89 0.08
CA LYS A 21 19.96 -15.54 -0.37
C LYS A 21 20.68 -14.42 0.39
N TYR A 22 21.01 -14.66 1.65
CA TYR A 22 21.64 -13.69 2.54
C TYR A 22 22.94 -14.25 3.09
N ALA A 23 24.00 -13.44 3.07
CA ALA A 23 25.32 -13.84 3.54
C ALA A 23 25.49 -13.60 5.05
N THR A 24 24.79 -12.62 5.62
CA THR A 24 24.94 -12.24 7.03
C THR A 24 23.60 -11.90 7.69
N VAL A 25 23.56 -11.95 9.02
CA VAL A 25 22.38 -11.58 9.81
C VAL A 25 21.99 -10.14 9.53
N GLU A 26 22.96 -9.24 9.39
CA GLU A 26 22.74 -7.82 9.13
C GLU A 26 21.97 -7.59 7.83
N GLN A 27 22.22 -8.39 6.78
CA GLN A 27 21.47 -8.29 5.53
C GLN A 27 20.01 -8.68 5.70
N VAL A 28 19.74 -9.75 6.47
CA VAL A 28 18.37 -10.19 6.78
C VAL A 28 17.63 -9.11 7.57
N ILE A 29 18.28 -8.54 8.58
CA ILE A 29 17.68 -7.49 9.41
C ILE A 29 17.48 -6.20 8.62
N ALA A 30 18.43 -5.80 7.77
CA ALA A 30 18.30 -4.62 6.93
C ALA A 30 17.10 -4.75 5.98
N GLU A 31 16.94 -5.89 5.32
CA GLU A 31 15.80 -6.16 4.44
C GLU A 31 14.49 -6.13 5.22
N ALA A 32 14.44 -6.76 6.41
CA ALA A 32 13.25 -6.76 7.25
C ALA A 32 12.82 -5.34 7.66
N LEU A 33 13.77 -4.47 8.01
CA LEU A 33 13.50 -3.08 8.36
C LEU A 33 13.02 -2.25 7.15
N LEU A 34 13.61 -2.45 5.97
CA LEU A 34 13.15 -1.81 4.73
C LEU A 34 11.73 -2.24 4.37
N LEU A 35 11.41 -3.53 4.50
CA LEU A 35 10.07 -4.06 4.28
C LEU A 35 9.06 -3.52 5.30
N LEU A 36 9.44 -3.39 6.57
CA LEU A 36 8.62 -2.78 7.60
C LEU A 36 8.29 -1.32 7.25
N GLU A 37 9.30 -0.53 6.86
CA GLU A 37 9.11 0.86 6.47
C GLU A 37 8.20 0.99 5.23
N ALA A 38 8.45 0.17 4.19
CA ALA A 38 7.61 0.12 3.01
C ALA A 38 6.16 -0.25 3.35
N ASN A 39 5.95 -1.20 4.26
CA ASN A 39 4.62 -1.60 4.69
C ASN A 39 3.89 -0.46 5.43
N ASN A 40 4.58 0.23 6.34
CA ASN A 40 4.03 1.38 7.05
C ASN A 40 3.64 2.50 6.08
N ARG A 41 4.47 2.79 5.06
CA ARG A 41 4.15 3.76 4.01
C ARG A 41 2.89 3.36 3.23
N ARG A 42 2.77 2.08 2.84
CA ARG A 42 1.57 1.58 2.14
C ARG A 42 0.30 1.70 2.97
N GLN A 43 0.37 1.39 4.26
CA GLN A 43 -0.77 1.55 5.17
C GLN A 43 -1.20 3.01 5.29
N ALA A 44 -0.24 3.93 5.47
CA ALA A 44 -0.52 5.37 5.51
C ALA A 44 -1.18 5.86 4.20
N MET A 45 -0.67 5.42 3.05
CA MET A 45 -1.27 5.77 1.75
C MET A 45 -2.68 5.21 1.61
N SER A 46 -2.90 3.95 1.99
CA SER A 46 -4.21 3.29 1.91
C SER A 46 -5.23 4.04 2.77
N GLN A 47 -4.84 4.48 3.97
CA GLN A 47 -5.70 5.30 4.83
C GLN A 47 -6.00 6.66 4.19
N LYS A 48 -5.01 7.29 3.55
CA LYS A 48 -5.22 8.56 2.84
C LYS A 48 -6.20 8.41 1.69
N VAL A 49 -6.07 7.35 0.87
CA VAL A 49 -6.99 7.05 -0.23
C VAL A 49 -8.40 6.83 0.30
N LYS A 50 -8.55 6.02 1.35
CA LYS A 50 -9.85 5.80 2.00
C LYS A 50 -10.48 7.11 2.48
N ASN A 51 -9.71 7.94 3.18
CA ASN A 51 -10.21 9.24 3.67
C ASN A 51 -10.62 10.18 2.54
N LEU A 52 -9.89 10.19 1.42
CA LEU A 52 -10.26 10.99 0.25
C LEU A 52 -11.53 10.46 -0.39
N PHE A 53 -11.65 9.15 -0.55
CA PHE A 53 -12.86 8.51 -1.05
C PHE A 53 -14.08 8.85 -0.20
N ASP A 54 -13.99 8.68 1.13
CA ASP A 54 -15.06 8.99 2.07
C ASP A 54 -15.49 10.48 1.96
N LYS A 55 -14.51 11.39 1.84
CA LYS A 55 -14.78 12.82 1.64
C LYS A 55 -15.47 13.10 0.31
N THR A 56 -15.04 12.46 -0.77
CA THR A 56 -15.67 12.62 -2.10
C THR A 56 -17.09 12.09 -2.10
N GLN A 57 -17.35 10.94 -1.46
CA GLN A 57 -18.69 10.35 -1.37
C GLN A 57 -19.65 11.18 -0.51
N ALA A 58 -19.14 11.99 0.41
CA ALA A 58 -19.94 12.90 1.21
C ALA A 58 -20.34 14.19 0.46
N ILE A 59 -19.81 14.44 -0.74
CA ILE A 59 -20.18 15.61 -1.55
C ILE A 59 -21.58 15.35 -2.16
N PRO A 60 -22.55 16.26 -1.95
CA PRO A 60 -23.87 16.14 -2.56
C PRO A 60 -23.81 16.00 -4.09
N GLY A 61 -24.64 15.13 -4.66
CA GLY A 61 -24.70 14.89 -6.12
C GLY A 61 -23.65 13.93 -6.68
N VAL A 62 -22.59 13.57 -5.93
CA VAL A 62 -21.58 12.60 -6.40
C VAL A 62 -22.15 11.18 -6.56
N GLN A 63 -23.16 10.82 -5.76
CA GLN A 63 -23.79 9.50 -5.80
C GLN A 63 -24.94 9.41 -6.81
N GLU A 64 -25.31 10.51 -7.46
CA GLU A 64 -26.57 10.63 -8.21
C GLU A 64 -26.39 10.58 -9.73
N ILE A 65 -25.15 10.43 -10.23
CA ILE A 65 -24.87 10.39 -11.67
C ILE A 65 -25.42 9.10 -12.28
N THR A 66 -26.35 9.24 -13.22
CA THR A 66 -26.96 8.13 -13.96
C THR A 66 -26.17 7.79 -15.23
N GLU A 67 -26.31 6.56 -15.74
CA GLU A 67 -25.70 6.16 -17.03
C GLU A 67 -26.15 7.06 -18.19
N SER A 68 -27.42 7.52 -18.19
CA SER A 68 -27.94 8.43 -19.21
C SER A 68 -27.24 9.78 -19.22
N GLU A 69 -26.93 10.34 -18.05
CA GLU A 69 -26.19 11.61 -17.93
C GLU A 69 -24.74 11.45 -18.40
N ILE A 70 -24.12 10.31 -18.11
CA ILE A 70 -22.76 9.99 -18.60
C ILE A 70 -22.74 9.88 -20.13
N VAL A 71 -23.71 9.18 -20.72
CA VAL A 71 -23.79 9.03 -22.18
C VAL A 71 -24.02 10.37 -22.86
N ALA A 72 -24.91 11.20 -22.33
CA ALA A 72 -25.16 12.54 -22.86
C ALA A 72 -23.90 13.41 -22.87
N GLU A 73 -23.12 13.40 -21.79
CA GLU A 73 -21.85 14.16 -21.71
C GLU A 73 -20.80 13.64 -22.70
N ILE A 74 -20.68 12.31 -22.87
CA ILE A 74 -19.76 11.71 -23.85
C ILE A 74 -20.11 12.12 -25.27
N ASP A 75 -21.40 12.13 -25.61
CA ASP A 75 -21.87 12.49 -26.94
C ASP A 75 -21.67 13.99 -27.21
N ALA A 76 -21.93 14.86 -26.22
CA ALA A 76 -21.63 16.29 -26.29
C ALA A 76 -20.15 16.55 -26.60
N TYR A 77 -19.24 15.92 -25.83
CA TYR A 77 -17.79 16.02 -26.04
C TYR A 77 -17.37 15.55 -27.44
N ARG A 78 -17.98 14.47 -27.96
CA ARG A 78 -17.69 13.95 -29.30
C ARG A 78 -18.21 14.84 -30.42
N SER A 79 -19.29 15.59 -30.17
CA SER A 79 -19.83 16.58 -31.10
C SER A 79 -19.09 17.92 -31.10
N GLY A 80 -18.15 18.12 -30.16
CA GLY A 80 -17.34 19.32 -30.08
C GLY A 80 -18.03 20.51 -29.41
N GLU A 81 -19.06 20.24 -28.59
CA GLU A 81 -19.49 21.15 -27.52
C GLU A 81 -18.53 21.02 -26.32
#